data_AF-A0A1W9YR49-F1
#
_entry.id   AF-A0A1W9YR49-F1
#
_cell.length_a   1.000
_cell.length_b   1.000
_cell.length_c   1.000
_cell.angle_alpha   90.00
_cell.angle_beta   90.00
_cell.angle_gamma   90.00
#
_symmetry.space_group_name_H-M   'P 1'
#
loop_
_entity.id
_entity.type
_entity.pdbx_description
1 polymer ?
#
loop_
_entity_poly.entity_id
_entity_poly.type
_entity_poly.pdbx_seq_one_letter_code
_entity_poly.pdbx_strand_id
1 'polypeptide(L)'
;GLLFGAAGAGGGGGHADSITQAGGAGGAGGNGGLFSSGGAGGDGGTSVSATGGTGGVGGTGGLFGAGGAGGVGGATGGGTGGLGGAGGTGGMFGAGSSG
;
A
#
# COMPACT_ATOMS: atom_id res chain seq x y z
N GLY A 1 12.21 -3.17 -15.48
CA GLY A 1 13.63 -3.40 -15.77
C GLY A 1 14.44 -3.23 -14.50
N LEU A 2 15.35 -4.14 -14.18
CA LEU A 2 15.98 -4.25 -12.86
C LEU A 2 16.85 -3.04 -12.45
N LEU A 3 17.27 -2.20 -13.41
CA LEU A 3 18.17 -1.07 -13.17
C LEU A 3 17.44 0.27 -12.92
N PHE A 4 16.46 0.62 -13.77
CA PHE A 4 15.72 1.89 -13.73
C PHE A 4 14.20 1.74 -13.81
N GLY A 5 13.68 0.51 -13.86
CA GLY A 5 12.24 0.29 -13.97
C GLY A 5 11.53 0.84 -12.74
N ALA A 6 10.54 1.69 -12.95
CA ALA A 6 9.65 2.15 -11.90
C ALA A 6 8.97 0.95 -11.25
N ALA A 7 8.93 0.95 -9.92
CA ALA A 7 8.11 0.01 -9.19
C ALA A 7 6.62 0.23 -9.51
N GLY A 8 5.85 -0.85 -9.62
CA GLY A 8 4.40 -0.76 -9.72
C GLY A 8 3.77 -0.37 -8.39
N ALA A 9 2.75 0.48 -8.40
CA ALA A 9 1.91 0.69 -7.23
C ALA A 9 1.04 -0.54 -6.95
N GLY A 10 0.70 -0.76 -5.68
CA GLY A 10 -0.26 -1.77 -5.28
C GLY A 10 -1.66 -1.43 -5.78
N GLY A 11 -2.45 -2.45 -6.12
CA GLY A 11 -3.85 -2.27 -6.49
C GLY A 11 -4.72 -1.93 -5.29
N GLY A 12 -5.76 -1.11 -5.48
CA GLY A 12 -6.73 -0.83 -4.41
C GLY A 12 -7.54 -2.07 -4.01
N GLY A 13 -7.98 -2.11 -2.76
CA GLY A 13 -8.84 -3.15 -2.22
C GLY A 13 -10.29 -3.06 -2.73
N GLY A 14 -10.98 -4.19 -2.78
CA GLY A 14 -12.36 -4.27 -3.25
C GLY A 14 -13.39 -3.67 -2.28
N HIS A 15 -14.48 -3.14 -2.83
CA HIS A 15 -15.63 -2.69 -2.03
C HIS A 15 -16.44 -3.89 -1.52
N ALA A 16 -16.97 -3.78 -0.30
CA ALA A 16 -17.85 -4.76 0.30
C ALA A 16 -19.24 -4.17 0.60
N ASP A 17 -20.27 -4.70 -0.08
CA ASP A 17 -21.66 -4.25 0.04
C ASP A 17 -22.43 -4.91 1.19
N SER A 18 -21.81 -5.85 1.90
CA SER A 18 -22.45 -6.52 3.03
C SER A 18 -22.15 -5.81 4.34
N ILE A 19 -23.06 -5.94 5.32
CA ILE A 19 -22.88 -5.33 6.63
C ILE A 19 -21.89 -6.07 7.54
N THR A 20 -21.45 -7.26 7.16
CA THR A 20 -20.55 -8.10 7.97
C THR A 20 -19.19 -8.35 7.33
N GLN A 21 -19.04 -8.15 6.02
CA GLN A 21 -17.78 -8.37 5.30
C GLN A 21 -16.97 -7.08 5.26
N ALA A 22 -15.71 -7.17 5.68
CA ALA A 22 -14.78 -6.06 5.57
C ALA A 22 -14.46 -5.73 4.10
N GLY A 23 -14.07 -4.48 3.86
CA GLY A 23 -13.50 -4.09 2.57
C GLY A 23 -12.24 -4.90 2.27
N GLY A 24 -11.95 -5.15 1.00
CA GLY A 24 -10.75 -5.89 0.59
C GLY A 24 -9.48 -5.15 0.97
N ALA A 25 -8.40 -5.86 1.32
CA ALA A 25 -7.12 -5.20 1.58
C ALA A 25 -6.53 -4.60 0.29
N GLY A 26 -5.80 -3.50 0.43
CA GLY A 26 -4.97 -2.94 -0.63
C GLY A 26 -3.77 -3.84 -0.91
N GLY A 27 -3.38 -3.93 -2.18
CA GLY A 27 -2.21 -4.69 -2.63
C GLY A 27 -0.90 -4.01 -2.23
N ALA A 28 0.16 -4.80 -2.06
CA ALA A 28 1.48 -4.27 -1.79
C ALA A 28 2.06 -3.53 -2.99
N GLY A 29 2.84 -2.48 -2.72
CA GLY A 29 3.67 -1.82 -3.73
C GLY A 29 4.82 -2.71 -4.18
N GLY A 30 5.18 -2.62 -5.46
CA GLY A 30 6.30 -3.36 -6.03
C GLY A 30 7.66 -2.84 -5.57
N ASN A 31 8.68 -3.68 -5.67
CA ASN A 31 10.05 -3.26 -5.34
C ASN A 31 10.69 -2.48 -6.49
N GLY A 32 11.42 -1.42 -6.15
CA GLY A 32 12.17 -0.62 -7.10
C GLY A 32 13.39 -1.36 -7.67
N GLY A 33 13.75 -1.06 -8.92
CA GLY A 33 15.07 -1.40 -9.46
C GLY A 33 16.20 -0.63 -8.76
N LEU A 34 17.47 -0.92 -9.03
CA LEU A 34 18.63 -0.42 -8.26
C LEU A 34 18.63 1.09 -7.93
N PHE A 35 18.10 1.93 -8.82
CA PHE A 35 18.00 3.39 -8.63
C PHE A 35 16.56 3.91 -8.48
N SER A 36 15.57 3.02 -8.44
CA SER A 36 14.16 3.40 -8.37
C SER A 36 13.62 3.22 -6.94
N SER A 37 12.67 4.07 -6.56
CA SER A 37 11.95 3.90 -5.31
C SER A 37 11.04 2.67 -5.36
N GLY A 38 10.65 2.18 -4.19
CA GLY A 38 9.55 1.24 -4.08
C GLY A 38 8.23 1.89 -4.50
N GLY A 39 7.29 1.06 -4.94
CA GLY A 39 5.95 1.49 -5.33
C GLY A 39 5.11 1.76 -4.08
N ALA A 40 4.16 2.68 -4.16
CA ALA A 40 3.22 2.88 -3.06
C ALA A 40 2.35 1.63 -2.87
N GLY A 41 1.98 1.32 -1.62
CA GLY A 41 0.93 0.36 -1.31
C GLY A 41 -0.42 0.87 -1.81
N GLY A 42 -1.30 -0.05 -2.21
CA GLY A 42 -2.65 0.28 -2.63
C GLY A 42 -3.55 0.56 -1.43
N ASP A 43 -4.58 1.38 -1.62
CA ASP A 43 -5.51 1.70 -0.54
C ASP A 43 -6.41 0.52 -0.19
N GLY A 44 -6.81 0.42 1.07
CA GLY A 44 -7.82 -0.53 1.51
C GLY A 44 -9.19 -0.22 0.90
N GLY A 45 -9.93 -1.27 0.58
CA GLY A 45 -11.27 -1.19 0.01
C GLY A 45 -12.31 -0.72 1.02
N THR A 46 -13.38 -0.13 0.54
CA THR A 46 -14.45 0.38 1.39
C THR A 46 -15.44 -0.71 1.80
N SER A 47 -16.19 -0.47 2.87
CA SER A 47 -17.33 -1.31 3.24
C SER A 47 -18.53 -0.48 3.66
N VAL A 48 -19.74 -1.02 3.51
CA VAL A 48 -20.97 -0.27 3.81
C VAL A 48 -21.17 -0.10 5.31
N SER A 49 -20.97 -1.17 6.10
CA SER A 49 -21.15 -1.12 7.57
C SER A 49 -20.13 -1.93 8.37
N ALA A 50 -19.30 -2.74 7.72
CA ALA A 50 -18.27 -3.50 8.41
C ALA A 50 -16.97 -2.70 8.53
N THR A 51 -15.87 -3.34 8.89
CA THR A 51 -14.55 -2.71 8.91
C THR A 51 -14.07 -2.38 7.49
N GLY A 52 -13.44 -1.23 7.28
CA GLY A 52 -12.76 -0.94 6.00
C GLY A 52 -11.55 -1.85 5.80
N GLY A 53 -11.17 -2.11 4.55
CA GLY A 53 -10.00 -2.92 4.24
C GLY A 53 -8.71 -2.27 4.71
N THR A 54 -7.69 -3.05 5.06
CA THR A 54 -6.38 -2.49 5.41
C THR A 54 -5.66 -1.96 4.18
N GLY A 55 -4.92 -0.87 4.31
CA GLY A 55 -4.00 -0.39 3.28
C GLY A 55 -2.86 -1.38 3.02
N GLY A 56 -2.38 -1.40 1.79
CA GLY A 56 -1.26 -2.23 1.36
C GLY A 56 0.07 -1.67 1.84
N VAL A 57 1.05 -2.56 2.07
CA VAL A 57 2.41 -2.14 2.43
C VAL A 57 3.11 -1.54 1.21
N GLY A 58 3.87 -0.46 1.42
CA GLY A 58 4.71 0.12 0.38
C GLY A 58 5.91 -0.76 0.02
N GLY A 59 6.30 -0.74 -1.25
CA GLY A 59 7.39 -1.55 -1.77
C GLY A 59 8.76 -1.09 -1.31
N THR A 60 9.76 -1.97 -1.38
CA THR A 60 11.14 -1.59 -1.02
C THR A 60 11.80 -0.81 -2.15
N GLY A 61 12.56 0.24 -1.82
CA GLY A 61 13.43 0.91 -2.77
C GLY A 61 14.60 0.04 -3.22
N GLY A 62 15.14 0.30 -4.41
CA GLY A 62 16.43 -0.26 -4.81
C GLY A 62 17.58 0.35 -4.01
N LEU A 63 18.82 -0.08 -4.28
CA LEU A 63 20.01 0.31 -3.53
C LEU A 63 20.12 1.82 -3.23
N PHE A 64 19.72 2.67 -4.18
CA PHE A 64 19.69 4.13 -4.04
C PHE A 64 18.28 4.73 -4.01
N GLY A 65 17.25 3.89 -4.08
CA GLY A 65 15.85 4.31 -4.10
C GLY A 65 15.25 4.37 -2.70
N ALA A 66 14.33 5.32 -2.50
CA ALA A 66 13.54 5.36 -1.28
C ALA A 66 12.51 4.22 -1.22
N GLY A 67 12.03 3.88 -0.02
CA GLY A 67 10.85 3.03 0.10
C GLY A 67 9.60 3.67 -0.51
N GLY A 68 8.63 2.86 -0.91
CA GLY A 68 7.31 3.36 -1.33
C GLY A 68 6.42 3.59 -0.12
N ALA A 69 5.55 4.60 -0.15
CA ALA A 69 4.62 4.87 0.94
C ALA A 69 3.64 3.71 1.18
N GLY A 70 3.14 3.55 2.41
CA GLY A 70 2.01 2.68 2.70
C GLY A 70 0.72 3.20 2.06
N GLY A 71 -0.21 2.29 1.74
CA GLY A 71 -1.56 2.64 1.28
C GLY A 71 -2.45 3.05 2.44
N VAL A 72 -3.45 3.90 2.20
CA VAL A 72 -4.37 4.28 3.29
C VAL A 72 -5.34 3.14 3.62
N GLY A 73 -5.85 3.12 4.85
CA GLY A 73 -6.92 2.20 5.21
C GLY A 73 -8.25 2.58 4.54
N GLY A 74 -9.08 1.58 4.24
CA GLY A 74 -10.36 1.75 3.60
C GLY A 74 -11.41 2.39 4.51
N ALA A 75 -12.30 3.18 3.92
CA ALA A 75 -13.37 3.86 4.65
C ALA A 75 -14.61 2.96 4.84
N THR A 76 -15.48 3.33 5.79
CA THR A 76 -16.75 2.65 6.03
C THR A 76 -17.84 3.63 6.45
N GLY A 77 -19.09 3.32 6.11
CA GLY A 77 -20.26 4.15 6.41
C GLY A 77 -20.82 3.96 7.82
N GLY A 78 -20.53 2.85 8.49
CA GLY A 78 -21.07 2.53 9.81
C GLY A 78 -20.18 1.65 10.70
N GLY A 79 -19.05 1.16 10.19
CA GLY A 79 -18.10 0.34 10.96
C GLY A 79 -16.84 1.10 11.35
N THR A 80 -15.75 0.38 11.60
CA THR A 80 -14.43 0.96 11.86
C THR A 80 -13.64 1.14 10.55
N GLY A 81 -12.99 2.29 10.36
CA GLY A 81 -12.05 2.45 9.24
C GLY A 81 -10.95 1.38 9.25
N GLY A 82 -10.44 1.05 8.08
CA GLY A 82 -9.29 0.16 7.93
C GLY A 82 -8.02 0.82 8.44
N LEU A 83 -7.04 0.01 8.83
CA LEU A 83 -5.71 0.50 9.18
C LEU A 83 -4.93 0.88 7.93
N GLY A 84 -4.08 1.90 8.02
CA GLY A 84 -3.08 2.22 6.99
C GLY A 84 -2.03 1.11 6.86
N GLY A 85 -1.44 1.00 5.68
CA GLY A 85 -0.33 0.11 5.40
C GLY A 85 0.99 0.70 5.88
N ALA A 86 1.97 -0.16 6.19
CA ALA A 86 3.30 0.32 6.52
C ALA A 86 4.02 0.88 5.28
N GLY A 87 4.88 1.88 5.48
CA GLY A 87 5.83 2.32 4.47
C GLY A 87 6.87 1.25 4.15
N GLY A 88 7.34 1.26 2.92
CA GLY A 88 8.45 0.43 2.46
C GLY A 88 9.81 0.93 2.96
N THR A 89 10.76 0.02 3.02
CA THR A 89 12.16 0.34 3.36
C THR A 89 12.89 0.92 2.16
N GLY A 90 13.75 1.92 2.39
CA GLY A 90 14.70 2.37 1.37
C GLY A 90 15.85 1.37 1.15
N GLY A 91 16.62 1.58 0.09
CA GLY A 91 17.89 0.89 -0.10
C GLY A 91 18.99 1.41 0.80
N MET A 92 20.19 0.83 0.71
CA MET A 92 21.33 1.17 1.56
C MET A 92 21.71 2.66 1.54
N PHE A 93 21.42 3.35 0.43
CA PHE A 93 21.63 4.79 0.27
C PHE A 93 20.32 5.56 0.06
N GLY A 94 19.17 4.90 0.13
CA GLY A 94 17.86 5.50 -0.05
C GLY A 94 17.15 5.73 1.29
N ALA A 95 16.29 6.74 1.35
CA ALA A 95 15.50 7.01 2.55
C ALA A 95 14.41 5.94 2.76
N GLY A 96 14.08 5.65 4.02
CA GLY A 96 12.84 4.95 4.35
C GLY A 96 11.60 5.79 3.99
N SER A 97 10.42 5.19 4.04
CA SER A 97 9.16 5.88 3.77
C SER A 97 8.17 5.77 4.94
N SER A 98 7.21 6.70 4.99
CA SER A 98 6.11 6.69 5.96
C SER A 98 5.03 5.68 5.58
N GLY A 99 4.42 5.08 6.60
CA GLY A 99 3.14 4.36 6.50
C GLY A 99 1.96 5.30 6.68
#